data_AF-A0A536W6T7-F1
#
_entry.id   AF-A0A536W6T7-F1
#
_cell.length_a   1.000
_cell.length_b   1.000
_cell.length_c   1.000
_cell.angle_alpha   90.00
_cell.angle_beta   90.00
_cell.angle_gamma   90.00
#
_symmetry.space_group_name_H-M   'P 1'
#
loop_
_entity.id
_entity.type
_entity.pdbx_description
1 polymer ?
#
loop_
_entity_poly.entity_id
_entity_poly.type
_entity_poly.pdbx_seq_one_letter_code
_entity_poly.pdbx_strand_id
1 'polypeptide(L)'
;RGRPNIVLAGHAISGQANNNGNDGTVARFGWKAQNKSLLLFSGEAYNVEMGITNELFQTERDETPSCQFSEVPNDVTKTDAKTLVEGISAIEKFAFFARFLAPPAPSRDTPGGADSIARGRKLFTDVGCALCHTPTLNTGNAAVAALRNQSVNLFSDLLVHDMGPGLADGVTQGQAGPREFRTAPLWGLGQRLFFLHDGRTSDLREAIRAHRSGSFLTFNPSEANAVIGNFSKLQDNQKQDVLNFLRSL
;
A
#
# COMPACT_ATOMS: atom_id res chain seq x y z
N ARG A 1 -15.64 -15.65 -14.67
CA ARG A 1 -14.28 -16.05 -15.14
C ARG A 1 -13.53 -16.57 -13.93
N GLY A 2 -13.25 -17.86 -13.87
CA GLY A 2 -12.57 -18.46 -12.72
C GLY A 2 -11.14 -17.94 -12.63
N ARG A 3 -10.69 -17.56 -11.43
CA ARG A 3 -9.27 -17.34 -11.21
C ARG A 3 -8.61 -18.70 -11.12
N PRO A 4 -7.51 -18.96 -11.85
CA PRO A 4 -6.65 -20.09 -11.55
C PRO A 4 -6.22 -19.91 -10.09
N ASN A 5 -6.71 -20.77 -9.22
CA ASN A 5 -6.20 -20.89 -7.88
C ASN A 5 -4.80 -21.49 -8.08
N ILE A 6 -3.78 -20.64 -8.23
CA ILE A 6 -2.39 -21.10 -8.26
C ILE A 6 -2.06 -21.49 -6.81
N VAL A 7 -2.58 -22.63 -6.42
CA VAL A 7 -2.15 -23.35 -5.23
C VAL A 7 -0.84 -24.01 -5.64
N LEU A 8 0.26 -23.26 -5.55
CA LEU A 8 1.58 -23.88 -5.49
C LEU A 8 1.59 -24.72 -4.21
N ALA A 9 1.52 -26.04 -4.38
CA ALA A 9 1.51 -26.97 -3.27
C ALA A 9 2.76 -26.77 -2.41
N GLY A 10 2.55 -26.29 -1.18
CA GLY A 10 3.61 -26.04 -0.19
C GLY A 10 4.11 -24.60 -0.19
N HIS A 11 3.67 -23.82 0.81
CA HIS A 11 4.38 -22.62 1.29
C HIS A 11 4.61 -21.45 0.30
N ALA A 12 3.95 -21.39 -0.85
CA ALA A 12 4.23 -20.30 -1.79
C ALA A 12 3.54 -19.01 -1.37
N ILE A 13 4.36 -18.00 -1.09
CA ILE A 13 3.95 -16.60 -1.19
C ILE A 13 3.47 -16.40 -2.64
N SER A 14 2.19 -16.08 -2.79
CA SER A 14 1.47 -16.19 -4.06
C SER A 14 1.23 -14.85 -4.75
N GLY A 15 1.85 -13.79 -4.21
CA GLY A 15 1.69 -12.38 -4.56
C GLY A 15 1.37 -12.14 -6.03
N GLN A 16 0.29 -11.42 -6.29
CA GLN A 16 -0.17 -11.11 -7.64
C GLN A 16 -0.33 -9.61 -7.83
N ALA A 17 -0.16 -9.13 -9.06
CA ALA A 17 -0.56 -7.77 -9.39
C ALA A 17 -2.09 -7.69 -9.33
N ASN A 18 -2.63 -6.61 -8.75
CA ASN A 18 -3.98 -6.20 -9.08
C ASN A 18 -3.93 -5.39 -10.38
N ASN A 19 -4.91 -5.59 -11.25
CA ASN A 19 -4.93 -4.97 -12.57
C ASN A 19 -6.18 -4.09 -12.70
N ASN A 20 -6.04 -2.96 -13.38
CA ASN A 20 -7.15 -2.09 -13.69
C ASN A 20 -8.18 -2.84 -14.55
N GLY A 21 -9.46 -2.78 -14.16
CA GLY A 21 -10.53 -3.53 -14.82
C GLY A 21 -10.79 -3.12 -16.27
N ASN A 22 -10.42 -1.90 -16.66
CA ASN A 22 -10.75 -1.36 -17.99
C ASN A 22 -9.70 -1.70 -19.05
N ASP A 23 -8.41 -1.65 -18.68
CA ASP A 23 -7.30 -1.82 -19.64
C ASP A 23 -6.30 -2.92 -19.25
N GLY A 24 -6.50 -3.59 -18.12
CA GLY A 24 -5.64 -4.66 -17.63
C GLY A 24 -4.25 -4.19 -17.17
N THR A 25 -3.99 -2.88 -17.09
CA THR A 25 -2.69 -2.37 -16.62
C THR A 25 -2.47 -2.66 -15.14
N VAL A 26 -1.21 -2.89 -14.74
CA VAL A 26 -0.85 -3.14 -13.34
C VAL A 26 -1.15 -1.92 -12.47
N ALA A 27 -1.93 -2.13 -11.42
CA ALA A 27 -2.34 -1.15 -10.45
C ALA A 27 -1.54 -1.27 -9.13
N ARG A 28 -1.41 -0.15 -8.41
CA ARG A 28 -0.38 0.04 -7.37
C ARG A 28 -0.81 0.86 -6.17
N PHE A 29 -1.90 1.64 -6.27
CA PHE A 29 -2.32 2.58 -5.23
C PHE A 29 -3.60 2.10 -4.53
N GLY A 30 -3.75 2.49 -3.25
CA GLY A 30 -4.80 2.00 -2.35
C GLY A 30 -4.39 0.76 -1.54
N TRP A 31 -5.27 0.32 -0.64
CA TRP A 31 -5.03 -0.85 0.23
C TRP A 31 -4.96 -2.16 -0.53
N LYS A 32 -5.70 -2.27 -1.63
CA LYS A 32 -5.77 -3.47 -2.46
C LYS A 32 -5.17 -3.26 -3.85
N ALA A 33 -4.33 -2.24 -4.00
CA ALA A 33 -3.72 -1.87 -5.28
C ALA A 33 -4.74 -1.59 -6.40
N GLN A 34 -5.93 -1.07 -6.08
CA GLN A 34 -7.02 -0.93 -7.05
C GLN A 34 -6.83 0.23 -8.06
N ASN A 35 -5.99 1.20 -7.74
CA ASN A 35 -5.74 2.37 -8.58
C ASN A 35 -4.43 2.25 -9.37
N LYS A 36 -4.48 2.51 -10.68
CA LYS A 36 -3.32 2.40 -11.58
C LYS A 36 -2.39 3.61 -11.58
N SER A 37 -2.90 4.79 -11.23
CA SER A 37 -2.15 6.03 -11.27
C SER A 37 -2.52 6.91 -10.09
N LEU A 38 -1.61 7.82 -9.71
CA LEU A 38 -1.88 8.85 -8.70
C LEU A 38 -3.02 9.77 -9.14
N LEU A 39 -3.18 10.04 -10.43
CA LEU A 39 -4.28 10.87 -10.92
C LEU A 39 -5.64 10.21 -10.69
N LEU A 40 -5.75 8.91 -10.99
CA LEU A 40 -6.98 8.16 -10.74
C LEU A 40 -7.26 8.07 -9.23
N PHE A 41 -6.23 7.80 -8.43
CA PHE A 41 -6.35 7.80 -6.96
C PHE A 41 -6.80 9.16 -6.41
N SER A 42 -6.24 10.27 -6.90
CA SER A 42 -6.62 11.62 -6.49
C SER A 42 -8.06 11.95 -6.87
N GLY A 43 -8.49 11.60 -8.09
CA GLY A 43 -9.88 11.80 -8.52
C GLY A 43 -10.88 10.96 -7.73
N GLU A 44 -10.55 9.70 -7.44
CA GLU A 44 -11.40 8.84 -6.61
C GLU A 44 -11.48 9.38 -5.18
N ALA A 45 -10.35 9.78 -4.59
CA ALA A 45 -10.32 10.34 -3.23
C ALA A 45 -11.15 11.63 -3.13
N TYR A 46 -11.07 12.52 -4.11
CA TYR A 46 -11.91 13.72 -4.15
C TYR A 46 -13.40 13.35 -4.16
N ASN A 47 -13.81 12.42 -5.01
CA ASN A 47 -15.22 12.05 -5.14
C ASN A 47 -15.73 11.24 -3.95
N VAL A 48 -15.03 10.16 -3.58
CA VAL A 48 -15.48 9.19 -2.57
C VAL A 48 -15.28 9.69 -1.14
N GLU A 49 -14.19 10.38 -0.85
CA GLU A 49 -13.84 10.78 0.52
C GLU A 49 -14.28 12.22 0.85
N MET A 50 -14.28 13.11 -0.16
CA MET A 50 -14.57 14.54 0.06
C MET A 50 -15.90 15.00 -0.56
N GLY A 51 -16.53 14.21 -1.43
CA GLY A 51 -17.75 14.62 -2.15
C GLY A 51 -17.50 15.69 -3.22
N ILE A 52 -16.30 15.73 -3.79
CA ILE A 52 -15.92 16.67 -4.86
C ILE A 52 -15.88 15.90 -6.19
N THR A 53 -16.82 16.20 -7.07
CA THR A 53 -16.83 15.68 -8.44
C THR A 53 -15.74 16.33 -9.27
N ASN A 54 -15.19 15.58 -10.22
CA ASN A 54 -14.09 16.03 -11.06
C ASN A 54 -14.20 15.45 -12.46
N GLU A 55 -13.36 15.90 -13.38
CA GLU A 55 -13.41 15.49 -14.79
C GLU A 55 -13.27 13.97 -15.00
N LEU A 56 -12.69 13.22 -14.05
CA LEU A 56 -12.63 11.75 -14.07
C LEU A 56 -13.83 11.06 -13.39
N PHE A 57 -14.43 11.71 -12.38
CA PHE A 57 -15.54 11.20 -11.57
C PHE A 57 -16.63 12.28 -11.44
N GLN A 58 -17.51 12.34 -12.44
CA GLN A 58 -18.46 13.46 -12.63
C GLN A 58 -19.79 13.29 -11.88
N THR A 59 -20.00 12.14 -11.24
CA THR A 59 -21.23 11.82 -10.52
C THR A 59 -21.01 11.99 -9.02
N GLU A 60 -21.90 12.73 -8.36
CA GLU A 60 -21.87 12.85 -6.90
C GLU A 60 -22.09 11.51 -6.21
N ARG A 61 -21.63 11.42 -4.96
CA ARG A 61 -21.87 10.23 -4.12
C ARG A 61 -23.25 10.25 -3.47
N ASP A 62 -23.78 11.44 -3.18
CA ASP A 62 -25.17 11.61 -2.77
C ASP A 62 -26.03 11.80 -4.02
N GLU A 63 -26.88 10.82 -4.30
CA GLU A 63 -27.77 10.81 -5.46
C GLU A 63 -29.15 11.43 -5.15
N THR A 64 -29.36 11.96 -3.94
CA THR A 64 -30.62 12.60 -3.56
C THR A 64 -30.82 13.86 -4.43
N PRO A 65 -31.85 13.93 -5.28
CA PRO A 65 -31.97 15.02 -6.27
C PRO A 65 -32.02 16.42 -5.66
N SER A 66 -32.52 16.56 -4.43
CA SER A 66 -32.57 17.83 -3.70
C SER A 66 -31.26 18.23 -3.00
N CYS A 67 -30.25 17.36 -3.00
CA CYS A 67 -28.95 17.59 -2.36
C CYS A 67 -27.86 18.01 -3.35
N GLN A 68 -28.21 18.27 -4.62
CA GLN A 68 -27.27 18.77 -5.61
C GLN A 68 -27.31 20.30 -5.71
N PHE A 69 -26.39 20.97 -5.02
CA PHE A 69 -26.36 22.44 -4.92
C PHE A 69 -25.37 23.11 -5.89
N SER A 70 -24.60 22.33 -6.64
CA SER A 70 -23.58 22.83 -7.58
C SER A 70 -23.63 22.05 -8.89
N GLU A 71 -23.19 22.69 -9.96
CA GLU A 71 -22.96 22.01 -11.23
C GLU A 71 -21.86 20.97 -11.07
N VAL A 72 -22.00 19.85 -11.79
CA VAL A 72 -21.01 18.77 -11.78
C VAL A 72 -20.43 18.53 -13.16
N PRO A 73 -19.12 18.25 -13.27
CA PRO A 73 -18.14 18.19 -12.17
C PRO A 73 -17.82 19.56 -11.54
N ASN A 74 -17.64 19.61 -10.22
CA ASN A 74 -17.36 20.84 -9.48
C ASN A 74 -15.86 21.16 -9.29
N ASP A 75 -14.96 20.25 -9.69
CA ASP A 75 -13.54 20.49 -9.98
C ASP A 75 -13.25 20.28 -11.48
N VAL A 76 -12.83 21.34 -12.16
CA VAL A 76 -12.56 21.35 -13.60
C VAL A 76 -11.27 22.08 -13.95
N THR A 77 -10.70 21.70 -15.08
CA THR A 77 -9.59 22.44 -15.70
C THR A 77 -10.05 23.87 -16.05
N LYS A 78 -9.30 24.88 -15.62
CA LYS A 78 -9.63 26.29 -15.87
C LYS A 78 -9.01 26.76 -17.18
N THR A 79 -9.75 26.60 -18.28
CA THR A 79 -9.25 26.93 -19.64
C THR A 79 -9.02 28.42 -19.88
N ASP A 80 -9.60 29.29 -19.07
CA ASP A 80 -9.46 30.75 -19.11
C ASP A 80 -8.40 31.28 -18.11
N ALA A 81 -7.68 30.38 -17.43
CA ALA A 81 -6.68 30.74 -16.45
C ALA A 81 -5.55 31.61 -17.02
N LYS A 82 -5.11 32.58 -16.22
CA LYS A 82 -4.02 33.52 -16.56
C LYS A 82 -2.64 32.90 -16.41
N THR A 83 -2.53 31.87 -15.56
CA THR A 83 -1.29 31.14 -15.31
C THR A 83 -1.48 29.64 -15.51
N LEU A 84 -0.41 28.93 -15.87
CA LEU A 84 -0.43 27.48 -16.04
C LEU A 84 -0.89 26.76 -14.76
N VAL A 85 -0.44 27.22 -13.59
CA VAL A 85 -0.78 26.60 -12.30
C VAL A 85 -2.26 26.77 -11.98
N GLU A 86 -2.85 27.92 -12.29
CA GLU A 86 -4.29 28.13 -12.11
C GLU A 86 -5.12 27.26 -13.05
N GLY A 87 -4.62 26.98 -14.26
CA GLY A 87 -5.28 26.16 -15.26
C GLY A 87 -5.40 24.68 -14.89
N ILE A 88 -4.45 24.15 -14.13
CA ILE A 88 -4.41 22.73 -13.72
C ILE A 88 -5.54 22.42 -12.72
N SER A 89 -6.26 21.32 -12.93
CA SER A 89 -7.33 20.84 -12.02
C SER A 89 -6.81 20.51 -10.62
N ALA A 90 -7.68 20.49 -9.61
CA ALA A 90 -7.24 20.21 -8.24
C ALA A 90 -6.73 18.76 -8.09
N ILE A 91 -7.37 17.79 -8.77
CA ILE A 91 -6.93 16.39 -8.76
C ILE A 91 -5.52 16.20 -9.37
N GLU A 92 -5.17 16.97 -10.41
CA GLU A 92 -3.83 16.93 -11.00
C GLU A 92 -2.79 17.57 -10.08
N LYS A 93 -3.13 18.71 -9.44
CA LYS A 93 -2.28 19.34 -8.42
C LYS A 93 -1.97 18.35 -7.29
N PHE A 94 -2.99 17.63 -6.80
CA PHE A 94 -2.81 16.62 -5.77
C PHE A 94 -1.92 15.46 -6.26
N ALA A 95 -2.17 14.95 -7.47
CA ALA A 95 -1.36 13.90 -8.05
C ALA A 95 0.10 14.31 -8.27
N PHE A 96 0.37 15.56 -8.66
CA PHE A 96 1.73 16.10 -8.78
C PHE A 96 2.40 16.24 -7.42
N PHE A 97 1.69 16.79 -6.43
CA PHE A 97 2.21 16.88 -5.06
C PHE A 97 2.63 15.50 -4.55
N ALA A 98 1.75 14.50 -4.63
CA ALA A 98 2.05 13.14 -4.18
C ALA A 98 3.19 12.48 -4.99
N ARG A 99 3.29 12.77 -6.29
CA ARG A 99 4.33 12.21 -7.18
C ARG A 99 5.73 12.74 -6.87
N PHE A 100 5.83 14.00 -6.48
CA PHE A 100 7.12 14.69 -6.26
C PHE A 100 7.49 14.84 -4.79
N LEU A 101 6.63 14.40 -3.87
CA LEU A 101 6.95 14.34 -2.46
C LEU A 101 8.02 13.28 -2.19
N ALA A 102 9.12 13.69 -1.55
CA ALA A 102 10.19 12.78 -1.18
C ALA A 102 9.71 11.78 -0.11
N PRO A 103 10.22 10.52 -0.11
CA PRO A 103 9.94 9.59 0.96
C PRO A 103 10.58 10.07 2.29
N PRO A 104 10.02 9.67 3.44
CA PRO A 104 10.66 9.89 4.74
C PRO A 104 12.10 9.34 4.75
N ALA A 105 13.02 10.07 5.36
CA ALA A 105 14.40 9.63 5.52
C ALA A 105 14.50 8.65 6.70
N PRO A 106 15.00 7.41 6.49
CA PRO A 106 15.24 6.48 7.58
C PRO A 106 16.31 7.02 8.55
N SER A 107 16.13 6.74 9.83
CA SER A 107 17.13 7.00 10.86
C SER A 107 18.29 5.99 10.76
N ARG A 108 19.51 6.47 11.01
CA ARG A 108 20.74 5.67 10.92
C ARG A 108 21.11 4.99 12.24
N ASP A 109 20.63 5.50 13.36
CA ASP A 109 21.07 5.10 14.71
C ASP A 109 19.93 5.09 15.75
N THR A 110 18.72 5.50 15.38
CA THR A 110 17.61 5.62 16.34
C THR A 110 16.38 4.86 15.82
N PRO A 111 15.73 4.00 16.63
CA PRO A 111 16.11 3.64 18.00
C PRO A 111 17.18 2.53 18.05
N GLY A 112 17.84 2.39 19.21
CA GLY A 112 18.66 1.22 19.54
C GLY A 112 20.10 1.19 19.00
N GLY A 113 20.54 2.22 18.27
CA GLY A 113 21.88 2.32 17.72
C GLY A 113 22.02 1.69 16.34
N ALA A 114 23.04 2.15 15.59
CA ALA A 114 23.30 1.70 14.23
C ALA A 114 23.51 0.18 14.13
N ASP A 115 24.17 -0.43 15.12
CA ASP A 115 24.42 -1.87 15.13
C ASP A 115 23.12 -2.69 15.29
N SER A 116 22.17 -2.21 16.12
CA SER A 116 20.87 -2.87 16.30
C SER A 116 20.04 -2.79 15.03
N ILE A 117 20.01 -1.62 14.39
CA ILE A 117 19.33 -1.41 13.09
C ILE A 117 19.95 -2.30 12.01
N ALA A 118 21.28 -2.40 11.94
CA ALA A 118 21.96 -3.24 10.96
C ALA A 118 21.67 -4.73 11.15
N ARG A 119 21.72 -5.24 12.39
CA ARG A 119 21.33 -6.62 12.72
C ARG A 119 19.85 -6.88 12.42
N GLY A 120 18.98 -5.93 12.76
CA GLY A 120 17.55 -5.98 12.51
C GLY A 120 17.22 -6.09 11.02
N ARG A 121 17.89 -5.31 10.17
CA ARG A 121 17.76 -5.39 8.71
C ARG A 121 18.19 -6.76 8.16
N LYS A 122 19.26 -7.35 8.71
CA LYS A 122 19.68 -8.70 8.34
C LYS A 122 18.63 -9.73 8.75
N LEU A 123 18.18 -9.69 10.00
CA LEU A 123 17.16 -10.60 10.54
C LEU A 123 15.82 -10.47 9.79
N PHE A 124 15.43 -9.27 9.37
CA PHE A 124 14.26 -9.05 8.53
C PHE A 124 14.30 -9.87 7.23
N THR A 125 15.48 -9.97 6.62
CA THR A 125 15.69 -10.82 5.44
C THR A 125 15.72 -12.29 5.82
N ASP A 126 16.50 -12.67 6.84
CA ASP A 126 16.69 -14.06 7.28
C ASP A 126 15.38 -14.72 7.74
N VAL A 127 14.47 -13.96 8.38
CA VAL A 127 13.14 -14.43 8.80
C VAL A 127 12.21 -14.69 7.60
N GLY A 128 12.43 -13.98 6.49
CA GLY A 128 11.62 -14.03 5.29
C GLY A 128 10.65 -12.85 5.10
N CYS A 129 10.71 -11.79 5.93
CA CYS A 129 9.85 -10.61 5.77
C CYS A 129 10.04 -9.95 4.40
N ALA A 130 11.29 -9.97 3.90
CA ALA A 130 11.67 -9.43 2.60
C ALA A 130 11.05 -10.13 1.39
N LEU A 131 10.38 -11.28 1.58
CA LEU A 131 9.72 -12.01 0.48
C LEU A 131 8.47 -11.28 -0.04
N CYS A 132 7.77 -10.52 0.81
CA CYS A 132 6.69 -9.60 0.41
C CYS A 132 7.15 -8.14 0.53
N HIS A 133 7.83 -7.82 1.63
CA HIS A 133 8.38 -6.49 1.87
C HIS A 133 9.74 -6.30 1.18
N THR A 134 9.76 -6.48 -0.15
CA THR A 134 10.95 -6.39 -0.99
C THR A 134 11.69 -5.08 -0.76
N PRO A 135 12.96 -5.08 -0.29
CA PRO A 135 13.64 -3.87 0.16
C PRO A 135 13.67 -2.74 -0.86
N THR A 136 13.93 -3.08 -2.12
CA THR A 136 14.18 -2.11 -3.19
C THR A 136 13.50 -2.57 -4.48
N LEU A 137 12.77 -1.65 -5.11
CA LEU A 137 12.36 -1.74 -6.51
C LEU A 137 13.06 -0.63 -7.30
N ASN A 138 13.07 -0.73 -8.63
CA ASN A 138 13.60 0.32 -9.50
C ASN A 138 12.49 0.89 -10.36
N THR A 139 12.43 2.20 -10.51
CA THR A 139 11.57 2.80 -11.54
C THR A 139 12.15 2.49 -12.92
N GLY A 140 11.27 2.36 -13.91
CA GLY A 140 11.68 2.17 -15.30
C GLY A 140 11.94 3.48 -16.02
N ASN A 141 11.81 3.42 -17.35
CA ASN A 141 11.89 4.59 -18.20
C ASN A 141 10.67 5.52 -18.00
N ALA A 142 10.78 6.48 -17.07
CA ALA A 142 9.75 7.47 -16.80
C ALA A 142 9.88 8.69 -17.72
N ALA A 143 8.74 9.30 -18.08
CA ALA A 143 8.69 10.56 -18.82
C ALA A 143 9.36 11.70 -18.04
N VAL A 144 9.16 11.72 -16.72
CA VAL A 144 9.80 12.66 -15.82
C VAL A 144 11.23 12.23 -15.53
N ALA A 145 12.21 13.02 -15.96
CA ALA A 145 13.64 12.70 -15.82
C ALA A 145 14.06 12.42 -14.37
N ALA A 146 13.55 13.21 -13.42
CA ALA A 146 13.83 13.04 -11.99
C ALA A 146 13.33 11.70 -11.40
N LEU A 147 12.38 11.02 -12.06
CA LEU A 147 11.80 9.76 -11.62
C LEU A 147 12.26 8.56 -12.45
N ARG A 148 13.13 8.78 -13.44
CA ARG A 148 13.59 7.74 -14.37
C ARG A 148 14.74 6.94 -13.76
N ASN A 149 14.67 5.62 -13.85
CA ASN A 149 15.75 4.70 -13.41
C ASN A 149 16.25 4.96 -11.98
N GLN A 150 15.32 5.26 -11.07
CA GLN A 150 15.60 5.54 -9.67
C GLN A 150 15.46 4.28 -8.84
N SER A 151 16.34 4.12 -7.86
CA SER A 151 16.21 3.09 -6.82
C SER A 151 15.22 3.54 -5.76
N VAL A 152 14.30 2.65 -5.40
CA VAL A 152 13.14 2.92 -4.55
C VAL A 152 13.16 1.94 -3.38
N ASN A 153 13.68 2.36 -2.23
CA ASN A 153 13.85 1.50 -1.05
C ASN A 153 12.55 1.34 -0.22
N LEU A 154 11.45 0.96 -0.86
CA LEU A 154 10.10 1.01 -0.26
C LEU A 154 9.73 -0.14 0.68
N PHE A 155 10.49 -1.24 0.68
CA PHE A 155 10.16 -2.45 1.45
C PHE A 155 8.75 -2.99 1.14
N SER A 156 8.47 -3.18 -0.14
CA SER A 156 7.20 -3.68 -0.67
C SER A 156 7.40 -4.10 -2.12
N ASP A 157 6.82 -5.24 -2.49
CA ASP A 157 6.69 -5.70 -3.87
C ASP A 157 5.49 -5.07 -4.62
N LEU A 158 4.65 -4.32 -3.92
CA LEU A 158 3.38 -3.74 -4.39
C LEU A 158 2.35 -4.78 -4.89
N LEU A 159 2.56 -6.07 -4.60
CA LEU A 159 1.64 -7.14 -4.96
C LEU A 159 0.58 -7.31 -3.88
N VAL A 160 -0.54 -7.94 -4.23
CA VAL A 160 -1.59 -8.34 -3.29
C VAL A 160 -1.36 -9.77 -2.83
N HIS A 161 -1.54 -10.00 -1.53
CA HIS A 161 -1.32 -11.28 -0.85
C HIS A 161 -2.53 -11.67 -0.01
N ASP A 162 -2.83 -12.98 0.08
CA ASP A 162 -3.86 -13.49 0.99
C ASP A 162 -3.36 -13.44 2.44
N MET A 163 -3.87 -12.48 3.19
CA MET A 163 -3.53 -12.26 4.60
C MET A 163 -4.36 -13.14 5.55
N GLY A 164 -5.17 -14.05 5.00
CA GLY A 164 -6.00 -14.99 5.72
C GLY A 164 -7.21 -14.35 6.40
N PRO A 165 -8.07 -15.16 7.05
CA PRO A 165 -9.34 -14.70 7.61
C PRO A 165 -9.19 -13.67 8.75
N GLY A 166 -8.06 -13.62 9.46
CA GLY A 166 -7.84 -12.72 10.58
C GLY A 166 -7.69 -11.24 10.18
N LEU A 167 -7.35 -10.98 8.93
CA LEU A 167 -7.25 -9.63 8.34
C LEU A 167 -8.29 -9.40 7.25
N ALA A 168 -9.30 -10.26 7.12
CA ALA A 168 -10.35 -10.08 6.13
C ALA A 168 -11.21 -8.83 6.45
N ASP A 169 -11.51 -8.02 5.43
CA ASP A 169 -12.40 -6.85 5.52
C ASP A 169 -13.75 -7.06 4.82
N GLY A 170 -13.91 -8.17 4.09
CA GLY A 170 -15.13 -8.45 3.34
C GLY A 170 -15.26 -7.65 2.03
N VAL A 171 -14.28 -6.80 1.70
CA VAL A 171 -14.35 -5.89 0.56
C VAL A 171 -13.52 -6.42 -0.61
N THR A 172 -14.15 -6.52 -1.78
CA THR A 172 -13.46 -6.85 -3.04
C THR A 172 -13.20 -5.57 -3.83
N GLN A 173 -11.98 -5.35 -4.30
CA GLN A 173 -11.62 -4.21 -5.13
C GLN A 173 -10.79 -4.65 -6.35
N GLY A 174 -11.35 -4.47 -7.54
CA GLY A 174 -10.74 -4.98 -8.78
C GLY A 174 -10.58 -6.50 -8.72
N GLN A 175 -9.35 -6.98 -8.89
CA GLN A 175 -9.02 -8.39 -8.73
C GLN A 175 -8.53 -8.78 -7.34
N ALA A 176 -8.58 -7.91 -6.32
CA ALA A 176 -8.26 -8.29 -4.96
C ALA A 176 -9.54 -8.64 -4.19
N GLY A 177 -9.58 -9.83 -3.61
CA GLY A 177 -10.66 -10.34 -2.79
C GLY A 177 -10.67 -9.79 -1.36
N PRO A 178 -11.61 -10.25 -0.52
CA PRO A 178 -11.86 -9.72 0.83
C PRO A 178 -10.76 -9.99 1.85
N ARG A 179 -9.76 -10.81 1.51
CA ARG A 179 -8.63 -11.18 2.37
C ARG A 179 -7.30 -10.75 1.80
N GLU A 180 -7.32 -10.21 0.59
CA GLU A 180 -6.14 -9.83 -0.16
C GLU A 180 -5.83 -8.36 0.08
N PHE A 181 -4.57 -8.08 0.39
CA PHE A 181 -4.09 -6.71 0.61
C PHE A 181 -2.75 -6.52 -0.09
N ARG A 182 -2.55 -5.31 -0.61
CA ARG A 182 -1.26 -4.90 -1.14
C ARG A 182 -0.25 -4.86 0.00
N THR A 183 0.94 -5.40 -0.22
CA THR A 183 2.04 -5.22 0.74
C THR A 183 2.31 -3.73 0.93
N ALA A 184 2.01 -3.19 2.11
CA ALA A 184 2.19 -1.77 2.37
C ALA A 184 3.70 -1.40 2.38
N PRO A 185 4.12 -0.32 1.71
CA PRO A 185 5.47 0.21 1.82
C PRO A 185 5.79 0.55 3.27
N LEU A 186 6.99 0.17 3.74
CA LEU A 186 7.41 0.43 5.13
C LEU A 186 8.13 1.78 5.29
N TRP A 187 8.12 2.64 4.27
CA TRP A 187 8.61 4.01 4.39
C TRP A 187 7.89 4.78 5.51
N GLY A 188 8.67 5.36 6.42
CA GLY A 188 8.16 6.11 7.56
C GLY A 188 7.35 5.27 8.54
N LEU A 189 7.52 3.93 8.55
CA LEU A 189 6.80 3.05 9.48
C LEU A 189 7.05 3.47 10.93
N GLY A 190 8.25 3.97 11.26
CA GLY A 190 8.60 4.50 12.57
C GLY A 190 7.68 5.61 13.06
N GLN A 191 7.14 6.42 12.13
CA GLN A 191 6.28 7.57 12.40
C GLN A 191 4.78 7.25 12.37
N ARG A 192 4.39 6.01 12.03
CA ARG A 192 2.99 5.60 12.02
C ARG A 192 2.47 5.33 13.43
N LEU A 193 1.28 5.87 13.71
CA LEU A 193 0.59 5.73 14.99
C LEU A 193 -0.23 4.43 15.08
N PHE A 194 -0.91 4.08 13.99
CA PHE A 194 -1.75 2.89 13.89
C PHE A 194 -1.28 2.01 12.74
N PHE A 195 -1.46 0.70 12.89
CA PHE A 195 -1.02 -0.32 11.95
C PHE A 195 -2.19 -1.15 11.41
N LEU A 196 -1.90 -1.86 10.32
CA LEU A 196 -2.87 -2.66 9.54
C LEU A 196 -3.87 -1.77 8.80
N HIS A 197 -4.65 -2.37 7.90
CA HIS A 197 -5.57 -1.64 7.02
C HIS A 197 -6.72 -0.96 7.77
N ASP A 198 -7.04 -1.44 8.97
CA ASP A 198 -8.13 -0.97 9.82
C ASP A 198 -7.65 -0.22 11.07
N GLY A 199 -6.35 0.01 11.21
CA GLY A 199 -5.78 0.79 12.31
C GLY A 199 -5.98 0.18 13.70
N ARG A 200 -6.29 -1.12 13.81
CA ARG A 200 -6.73 -1.75 15.08
C ARG A 200 -5.69 -1.76 16.20
N THR A 201 -4.41 -1.54 15.91
CA THR A 201 -3.34 -1.56 16.93
C THR A 201 -2.28 -0.48 16.68
N SER A 202 -1.65 -0.01 17.76
CA SER A 202 -0.46 0.85 17.76
C SER A 202 0.82 0.11 18.18
N ASP A 203 0.73 -1.18 18.52
CA ASP A 203 1.87 -2.04 18.84
C ASP A 203 2.39 -2.73 17.57
N LEU A 204 3.61 -2.39 17.16
CA LEU A 204 4.26 -2.96 15.99
C LEU A 204 4.45 -4.48 16.12
N ARG A 205 4.71 -4.98 17.33
CA ARG A 205 4.86 -6.42 17.57
C ARG A 205 3.51 -7.12 17.41
N GLU A 206 2.42 -6.49 17.82
CA GLU A 206 1.07 -7.00 17.57
C GLU A 206 0.74 -6.99 16.07
N ALA A 207 1.06 -5.91 15.35
CA ALA A 207 0.88 -5.83 13.91
C ALA A 207 1.64 -6.95 13.18
N ILE A 208 2.90 -7.24 13.56
CA ILE A 208 3.66 -8.36 13.01
C ILE A 208 2.95 -9.69 13.29
N ARG A 209 2.50 -9.94 14.53
CA ARG A 209 1.76 -11.18 14.87
C ARG A 209 0.45 -11.31 14.09
N ALA A 210 -0.25 -10.21 13.83
CA ALA A 210 -1.53 -10.19 13.14
C ALA A 210 -1.44 -10.65 11.67
N HIS A 211 -0.25 -10.67 11.07
CA HIS A 211 -0.04 -11.29 9.76
C HIS A 211 -0.27 -12.80 9.80
N ARG A 212 -0.22 -13.43 10.98
CA ARG A 212 -0.53 -14.86 11.14
C ARG A 212 -2.04 -15.06 11.22
N SER A 213 -2.56 -15.94 10.38
CA SER A 213 -3.96 -16.36 10.42
C SER A 213 -4.11 -17.84 10.11
N GLY A 214 -4.86 -18.56 10.94
CA GLY A 214 -5.10 -19.99 10.79
C GLY A 214 -5.99 -20.33 9.60
N SER A 215 -6.04 -21.62 9.28
CA SER A 215 -7.07 -22.17 8.39
C SER A 215 -8.29 -22.56 9.23
N PHE A 216 -9.48 -22.38 8.68
CA PHE A 216 -10.70 -23.00 9.17
C PHE A 216 -11.31 -23.82 8.03
N LEU A 217 -12.30 -24.68 8.30
CA LEU A 217 -12.89 -25.64 7.35
C LEU A 217 -13.16 -25.10 5.92
N THR A 218 -13.36 -23.79 5.76
CA THR A 218 -13.63 -23.11 4.48
C THR A 218 -12.58 -22.08 4.05
N PHE A 219 -11.49 -21.88 4.82
CA PHE A 219 -10.53 -20.79 4.60
C PHE A 219 -9.08 -21.26 4.60
N ASN A 220 -8.33 -20.81 3.59
CA ASN A 220 -6.88 -20.96 3.54
C ASN A 220 -6.21 -20.09 4.62
N PRO A 221 -5.07 -20.55 5.17
CA PRO A 221 -4.27 -19.76 6.10
C PRO A 221 -3.62 -18.54 5.41
N SER A 222 -3.16 -17.58 6.21
CA SER A 222 -2.34 -16.46 5.71
C SER A 222 -1.04 -16.94 5.07
N GLU A 223 -0.66 -16.33 3.94
CA GLU A 223 0.64 -16.55 3.28
C GLU A 223 1.83 -16.27 4.21
N ALA A 224 1.68 -15.32 5.14
CA ALA A 224 2.74 -14.90 6.04
C ALA A 224 2.98 -15.87 7.22
N ASN A 225 2.20 -16.94 7.36
CA ASN A 225 2.26 -17.82 8.54
C ASN A 225 3.66 -18.41 8.81
N ALA A 226 4.37 -18.84 7.76
CA ALA A 226 5.72 -19.39 7.91
C ALA A 226 6.72 -18.32 8.37
N VAL A 227 6.63 -17.11 7.80
CA VAL A 227 7.45 -15.94 8.17
C VAL A 227 7.21 -15.54 9.62
N ILE A 228 5.94 -15.48 10.06
CA ILE A 228 5.62 -15.18 11.46
C ILE A 228 6.06 -16.31 12.41
N GLY A 229 6.04 -17.56 11.93
CA GLY A 229 6.63 -18.69 12.64
C GLY A 229 8.14 -18.53 12.88
N ASN A 230 8.88 -18.10 11.86
CA ASN A 230 10.32 -17.81 11.96
C ASN A 230 10.59 -16.63 12.90
N PHE A 231 9.84 -15.53 12.78
CA PHE A 231 9.95 -14.38 13.68
C PHE A 231 9.71 -14.77 15.15
N SER A 232 8.72 -15.63 15.39
CA SER A 232 8.35 -16.07 16.75
C SER A 232 9.46 -16.88 17.43
N LYS A 233 10.29 -17.60 16.64
CA LYS A 233 11.43 -18.39 17.12
C LYS A 233 12.67 -17.56 17.47
N LEU A 234 12.73 -16.29 17.04
CA LEU A 234 13.83 -15.41 17.41
C LEU A 234 13.89 -15.19 18.93
N GLN A 235 15.10 -15.00 19.45
CA GLN A 235 15.32 -14.53 20.81
C GLN A 235 14.79 -13.10 21.00
N ASP A 236 14.51 -12.68 22.23
CA ASP A 236 13.88 -11.37 22.47
C ASP A 236 14.77 -10.18 22.06
N ASN A 237 16.09 -10.30 22.22
CA ASN A 237 17.04 -9.31 21.70
C ASN A 237 17.02 -9.23 20.17
N GLN A 238 16.91 -10.36 19.47
CA GLN A 238 16.80 -10.40 18.01
C GLN A 238 15.47 -9.83 17.51
N LYS A 239 14.36 -10.11 18.22
CA LYS A 239 13.07 -9.47 17.95
C LYS A 239 13.17 -7.95 18.14
N GLN A 240 13.87 -7.50 19.17
CA GLN A 240 14.09 -6.08 19.41
C GLN A 240 14.93 -5.43 18.30
N ASP A 241 15.98 -6.08 17.82
CA ASP A 241 16.76 -5.58 16.67
C ASP A 241 15.87 -5.40 15.42
N VAL A 242 14.99 -6.37 15.11
CA VAL A 242 14.02 -6.24 14.00
C VAL A 242 13.07 -5.06 14.22
N LEU A 243 12.53 -4.90 15.43
CA LEU A 243 11.65 -3.78 15.76
C LEU A 243 12.36 -2.42 15.66
N ASN A 244 13.63 -2.35 16.09
CA ASN A 244 14.43 -1.14 15.99
C ASN A 244 14.68 -0.76 14.53
N PHE A 245 15.04 -1.72 13.69
CA PHE A 245 15.14 -1.51 12.24
C PHE A 245 13.83 -1.00 11.64
N LEU A 246 12.71 -1.66 11.93
CA LEU A 246 11.40 -1.25 11.40
C LEU A 246 10.97 0.14 11.88
N ARG A 247 11.29 0.50 13.14
CA ARG A 247 11.03 1.83 13.70
C ARG A 247 12.02 2.89 13.23
N SER A 248 13.15 2.50 12.66
CA SER A 248 14.08 3.44 12.05
C SER A 248 13.67 3.81 10.62
N LEU A 249 12.70 3.12 10.01
CA LEU A 249 12.19 3.40 8.66
C LEU A 249 11.22 4.58 8.61
#